data_AF-A0A818GNL2-F1
#
_entry.id   AF-A0A818GNL2-F1
#
_cell.length_a   1.000
_cell.length_b   1.000
_cell.length_c   1.000
_cell.angle_alpha   90.00
_cell.angle_beta   90.00
_cell.angle_gamma   90.00
#
_symmetry.space_group_name_H-M   'P 1'
#
loop_
_entity.id
_entity.type
_entity.pdbx_description
1 polymer ?
#
loop_
_entity_poly.entity_id
_entity_poly.type
_entity_poly.pdbx_seq_one_letter_code
_entity_poly.pdbx_strand_id
1 'polypeptide(L)'
;IFDMYEDKYRRPIQVAIENQCQSKIEAECFQDIVEYTRSPFGYQAKILRQALDKKPIDYIALVRTIIGHEGKGLCEIKLEYSKLYDESLDQTIENRIDMAHIKKVIFYDNCNWRRLTV
;
A
#
# COMPACT_ATOMS: atom_id res chain seq x y z
N ILE A 1 -15.01 -6.41 15.20
CA ILE A 1 -15.22 -5.15 15.98
C ILE A 1 -15.94 -4.11 15.13
N PHE A 2 -15.47 -3.77 13.93
CA PHE A 2 -16.17 -2.78 13.09
C PHE A 2 -17.59 -3.21 12.72
N ASP A 3 -17.84 -4.48 12.42
CA ASP A 3 -19.20 -4.97 12.16
C ASP A 3 -20.13 -4.74 13.36
N MET A 4 -19.66 -4.99 14.59
CA MET A 4 -20.41 -4.70 15.81
C MET A 4 -20.67 -3.20 16.01
N TYR A 5 -19.71 -2.35 15.62
CA TYR A 5 -19.90 -0.90 15.63
C TYR A 5 -21.00 -0.49 14.63
N GLU A 6 -20.94 -1.04 13.42
CA GLU A 6 -21.89 -0.76 12.34
C GLU A 6 -23.30 -1.22 12.70
N ASP A 7 -23.44 -2.39 13.33
CA ASP A 7 -24.71 -2.90 13.84
C ASP A 7 -25.30 -1.99 14.92
N LYS A 8 -24.45 -1.52 15.85
CA LYS A 8 -24.89 -0.68 16.96
C LYS A 8 -25.26 0.74 16.54
N TYR A 9 -24.46 1.36 15.67
CA TYR A 9 -24.59 2.77 15.31
C TYR A 9 -25.23 3.00 13.93
N ARG A 10 -25.55 1.92 13.20
CA ARG A 10 -26.18 1.93 11.87
C ARG A 10 -25.43 2.81 10.86
N ARG A 11 -24.11 2.88 10.98
CA ARG A 11 -23.22 3.63 10.08
C ARG A 11 -21.82 3.01 10.06
N PRO A 12 -21.10 3.09 8.93
CA PRO A 12 -19.70 2.69 8.84
C PRO A 12 -18.82 3.47 9.82
N ILE A 13 -17.80 2.79 10.38
CA ILE A 13 -16.82 3.45 11.27
C ILE A 13 -16.06 4.57 10.54
N GLN A 14 -15.89 4.44 9.23
CA GLN A 14 -15.23 5.41 8.35
C GLN A 14 -15.92 6.78 8.39
N VAL A 15 -17.26 6.80 8.39
CA VAL A 15 -18.03 8.04 8.51
C VAL A 15 -17.82 8.70 9.87
N ALA A 16 -17.63 7.91 10.93
CA ALA A 16 -17.35 8.47 12.24
C ALA A 16 -15.95 9.08 12.31
N ILE A 17 -14.94 8.44 11.70
CA ILE A 17 -13.58 8.96 11.59
C ILE A 17 -13.59 10.31 10.85
N GLU A 18 -14.25 10.38 9.70
CA GLU A 18 -14.34 11.62 8.89
C GLU A 18 -14.97 12.78 9.66
N ASN A 19 -15.97 12.52 10.50
CA ASN A 19 -16.68 13.55 11.24
C ASN A 19 -16.01 13.95 12.57
N GLN A 20 -15.15 13.11 13.13
CA GLN A 20 -14.58 13.30 14.47
C GLN A 20 -13.11 13.72 14.46
N CYS A 21 -12.37 13.41 13.41
CA CYS A 21 -10.97 13.82 13.29
C CYS A 21 -10.85 15.31 12.96
N GLN A 22 -9.86 15.97 13.55
CA GLN A 22 -9.67 17.42 13.42
C GLN A 22 -8.91 17.78 12.15
N SER A 23 -8.03 16.88 11.70
CA SER A 23 -7.23 17.07 10.49
C SER A 23 -7.46 15.95 9.49
N LYS A 24 -7.26 16.27 8.22
CA LYS A 24 -7.33 15.30 7.12
C LYS A 24 -6.32 14.16 7.30
N ILE A 25 -5.09 14.48 7.75
CA ILE A 25 -4.02 13.49 7.96
C ILE A 25 -4.43 12.51 9.06
N GLU A 26 -4.98 13.01 10.17
CA GLU A 26 -5.48 12.16 11.25
C GLU A 26 -6.59 11.21 10.77
N ALA A 27 -7.54 11.74 10.00
CA ALA A 27 -8.60 10.93 9.41
C ALA A 27 -8.02 9.83 8.50
N GLU A 28 -7.11 10.18 7.58
CA GLU A 28 -6.44 9.23 6.69
C GLU A 28 -5.70 8.13 7.46
N CYS A 29 -4.97 8.48 8.52
CA CYS A 29 -4.29 7.50 9.38
C CYS A 29 -5.27 6.48 10.01
N PHE A 30 -6.42 6.93 10.51
CA PHE A 30 -7.41 6.01 11.08
C PHE A 30 -8.11 5.17 10.01
N GLN A 31 -8.34 5.73 8.83
CA GLN A 31 -8.88 4.99 7.68
C GLN A 31 -7.93 3.86 7.26
N ASP A 32 -6.62 4.14 7.19
CA ASP A 32 -5.59 3.16 6.87
C ASP A 32 -5.58 2.01 7.90
N ILE A 33 -5.71 2.31 9.19
CA ILE A 33 -5.81 1.29 10.25
C ILE A 33 -7.06 0.42 10.04
N VAL A 34 -8.21 1.02 9.74
CA VAL A 34 -9.46 0.30 9.51
C VAL A 34 -9.33 -0.62 8.29
N GLU A 35 -8.82 -0.10 7.17
CA GLU A 35 -8.67 -0.84 5.93
C GLU A 35 -7.68 -2.00 6.08
N TYR A 36 -6.51 -1.76 6.68
CA TYR A 36 -5.53 -2.79 6.99
C TYR A 36 -6.10 -3.88 7.90
N THR A 37 -6.86 -3.49 8.93
CA THR A 37 -7.47 -4.45 9.86
C THR A 37 -8.53 -5.32 9.18
N ARG A 38 -9.25 -4.79 8.16
CA ARG A 38 -10.24 -5.56 7.40
C ARG A 38 -9.61 -6.49 6.38
N SER A 39 -8.64 -5.99 5.62
CA SER A 39 -7.94 -6.77 4.60
C SER A 39 -6.50 -6.28 4.48
N PRO A 40 -5.54 -6.92 5.18
CA PRO A 40 -4.13 -6.53 5.13
C PRO A 40 -3.57 -6.56 3.70
N PHE A 41 -3.88 -7.62 2.95
CA PHE A 41 -3.40 -7.79 1.58
C PHE A 41 -4.11 -6.85 0.58
N GLY A 42 -5.40 -6.59 0.78
CA GLY A 42 -6.13 -5.60 -0.01
C GLY A 42 -5.60 -4.18 0.20
N TYR A 43 -5.31 -3.82 1.45
CA TYR A 43 -4.65 -2.56 1.78
C TYR A 43 -3.28 -2.44 1.12
N GLN A 44 -2.43 -3.47 1.21
CA GLN A 44 -1.12 -3.47 0.57
C GLN A 44 -1.22 -3.37 -0.97
N ALA A 45 -2.21 -4.03 -1.59
CA ALA A 45 -2.48 -3.88 -3.02
C ALA A 45 -2.83 -2.43 -3.40
N LYS A 46 -3.62 -1.75 -2.57
CA LYS A 46 -3.95 -0.34 -2.74
C LYS A 46 -2.73 0.56 -2.58
N ILE A 47 -1.86 0.30 -1.60
CA ILE A 47 -0.58 1.01 -1.44
C ILE A 47 0.30 0.86 -2.67
N LEU A 48 0.39 -0.36 -3.25
CA LEU A 48 1.12 -0.59 -4.49
C LEU A 48 0.53 0.20 -5.65
N ARG A 49 -0.80 0.25 -5.78
CA ARG A 49 -1.46 1.05 -6.82
C ARG A 49 -1.17 2.54 -6.67
N GLN A 50 -1.31 3.07 -5.45
CA GLN A 50 -1.02 4.47 -5.14
C GLN A 50 0.44 4.82 -5.45
N ALA A 51 1.38 3.94 -5.12
CA ALA A 51 2.80 4.13 -5.42
C ALA A 51 3.07 4.20 -6.93
N LEU A 52 2.42 3.34 -7.73
CA LEU A 52 2.56 3.28 -9.19
C LEU A 52 1.85 4.43 -9.91
N ASP A 53 0.75 4.95 -9.36
CA ASP A 53 -0.01 6.07 -9.94
C ASP A 53 0.58 7.45 -9.58
N LYS A 54 1.44 7.53 -8.57
CA LYS A 54 2.16 8.75 -8.19
C LYS A 54 3.13 9.18 -9.30
N LYS A 55 3.27 10.49 -9.51
CA LYS A 55 4.23 11.09 -10.46
C LYS A 55 5.16 12.07 -9.72
N PRO A 56 6.46 11.78 -9.57
CA PRO A 56 7.14 10.54 -9.94
C PRO A 56 6.66 9.34 -9.11
N ILE A 57 6.90 8.12 -9.62
CA ILE A 57 6.54 6.86 -8.94
C ILE A 57 7.15 6.82 -7.54
N ASP A 58 6.37 6.34 -6.57
CA ASP A 58 6.85 6.15 -5.19
C ASP A 58 7.63 4.84 -5.06
N TYR A 59 8.88 4.84 -5.54
CA TYR A 59 9.72 3.65 -5.52
C TYR A 59 10.00 3.13 -4.10
N ILE A 60 10.04 4.02 -3.10
CA ILE A 60 10.28 3.63 -1.71
C ILE A 60 9.11 2.79 -1.21
N ALA A 61 7.87 3.27 -1.39
CA ALA A 61 6.68 2.52 -1.00
C ALA A 61 6.56 1.21 -1.80
N LEU A 62 6.79 1.25 -3.11
CA LEU A 62 6.74 0.09 -3.99
C LEU A 62 7.72 -1.01 -3.56
N VAL A 63 9.01 -0.66 -3.46
CA VAL A 63 10.08 -1.63 -3.13
C VAL A 63 9.90 -2.16 -1.71
N ARG A 64 9.59 -1.29 -0.73
CA ARG A 64 9.39 -1.71 0.66
C ARG A 64 8.22 -2.69 0.81
N THR A 65 7.11 -2.46 0.13
CA THR A 65 5.96 -3.37 0.18
C THR A 65 6.27 -4.70 -0.50
N ILE A 66 6.95 -4.70 -1.65
CA ILE A 66 7.33 -5.94 -2.34
C ILE A 66 8.29 -6.77 -1.50
N ILE A 67 9.37 -6.15 -0.99
CA ILE A 67 10.38 -6.86 -0.18
C ILE A 67 9.81 -7.29 1.18
N GLY A 68 9.05 -6.40 1.84
CA GLY A 68 8.50 -6.66 3.18
C GLY A 68 7.46 -7.79 3.23
N HIS A 69 6.92 -8.21 2.09
CA HIS A 69 5.91 -9.26 1.99
C HIS A 69 6.34 -10.42 1.09
N GLU A 70 7.65 -10.63 0.88
CA GLU A 70 8.15 -11.70 0.03
C GLU A 70 7.63 -13.11 0.39
N GLY A 71 7.71 -14.04 -0.56
CA GLY A 71 7.22 -15.40 -0.39
C GLY A 71 5.70 -15.49 -0.51
N LYS A 72 5.03 -16.01 0.52
CA LYS A 72 3.59 -16.26 0.48
C LYS A 72 2.78 -14.96 0.41
N GLY A 73 3.11 -13.98 1.27
CA GLY A 73 2.40 -12.69 1.39
C GLY A 73 2.21 -11.96 0.06
N LEU A 74 3.26 -11.91 -0.76
CA LEU A 74 3.25 -11.24 -2.05
C LEU A 74 2.29 -11.91 -3.04
N CYS A 75 2.14 -13.23 -2.98
CA CYS A 75 1.16 -13.94 -3.80
C CYS A 75 -0.27 -13.53 -3.42
N GLU A 76 -0.59 -13.40 -2.12
CA GLU A 76 -1.90 -12.91 -1.71
C GLU A 76 -2.14 -11.45 -2.12
N ILE A 77 -1.14 -10.58 -1.99
CA ILE A 77 -1.24 -9.18 -2.45
C ILE A 77 -1.50 -9.13 -3.95
N LYS A 78 -0.78 -9.92 -4.76
CA LYS A 78 -0.98 -9.99 -6.22
C LYS A 78 -2.39 -10.45 -6.58
N LEU A 79 -2.94 -11.41 -5.85
CA LEU A 79 -4.30 -11.89 -6.06
C LEU A 79 -5.33 -10.80 -5.74
N GLU A 80 -5.20 -10.13 -4.59
CA GLU A 80 -6.10 -9.03 -4.21
C GLU A 80 -5.96 -7.83 -5.17
N TYR A 81 -4.74 -7.53 -5.63
CA TYR A 81 -4.51 -6.49 -6.63
C TYR A 81 -5.30 -6.75 -7.92
N SER A 82 -5.19 -7.97 -8.47
CA SER A 82 -5.93 -8.35 -9.69
C SER A 82 -7.45 -8.27 -9.49
N LYS A 83 -7.96 -8.62 -8.31
CA LYS A 83 -9.39 -8.49 -7.99
C LYS A 83 -9.85 -7.03 -7.92
N LEU A 84 -9.03 -6.16 -7.34
CA LEU A 84 -9.38 -4.74 -7.14
C LEU A 84 -9.27 -3.91 -8.42
N TYR A 85 -8.37 -4.27 -9.33
CA TYR A 85 -8.02 -3.41 -10.48
C TYR A 85 -8.24 -4.06 -11.85
N ASP A 86 -8.66 -5.33 -11.91
CA ASP A 86 -8.83 -6.09 -13.15
C ASP A 86 -7.58 -6.08 -14.06
N GLU A 87 -6.41 -5.95 -13.44
CA GLU A 87 -5.09 -5.90 -14.05
C GLU A 87 -4.11 -6.57 -13.10
N SER A 88 -3.15 -7.35 -13.61
CA SER A 88 -2.14 -7.94 -12.74
C SER A 88 -1.10 -6.90 -12.30
N LEU A 89 -0.59 -7.07 -11.08
CA LEU A 89 0.47 -6.19 -10.56
C LEU A 89 1.71 -6.21 -11.48
N ASP A 90 2.07 -7.38 -12.00
CA ASP A 90 3.25 -7.55 -12.86
C ASP A 90 3.09 -6.75 -14.17
N GLN A 91 1.94 -6.86 -14.84
CA GLN A 91 1.62 -6.05 -16.03
C GLN A 91 1.65 -4.55 -15.73
N THR A 92 1.08 -4.14 -14.59
CA THR A 92 1.07 -2.72 -14.20
C THR A 92 2.49 -2.20 -14.03
N ILE A 93 3.36 -2.96 -13.36
CA ILE A 93 4.77 -2.62 -13.16
C ILE A 93 5.49 -2.50 -14.50
N GLU A 94 5.34 -3.49 -15.39
CA GLU A 94 5.96 -3.49 -16.72
C GLU A 94 5.55 -2.26 -17.56
N ASN A 95 4.28 -1.87 -17.47
CA ASN A 95 3.73 -0.72 -18.21
C ASN A 95 4.15 0.62 -17.62
N ARG A 96 4.31 0.71 -16.30
CA ARG A 96 4.53 1.97 -15.57
C ARG A 96 6.01 2.26 -15.36
N ILE A 97 6.84 1.24 -15.23
CA ILE A 97 8.19 1.41 -14.72
C ILE A 97 9.22 1.27 -15.83
N ASP A 98 10.02 2.32 -15.99
CA ASP A 98 11.25 2.26 -16.74
C ASP A 98 12.33 1.49 -15.96
N MET A 99 12.77 0.35 -16.53
CA MET A 99 13.80 -0.52 -15.97
C MET A 99 15.14 0.20 -15.69
N ALA A 100 15.44 1.30 -16.39
CA ALA A 100 16.63 2.10 -16.11
C ALA A 100 16.55 2.78 -14.73
N HIS A 101 15.36 3.20 -14.32
CA HIS A 101 15.13 3.84 -13.02
C HIS A 101 15.20 2.84 -11.86
N ILE A 102 14.70 1.60 -12.02
CA ILE A 102 14.80 0.55 -10.99
C ILE A 102 16.27 0.25 -10.67
N LYS A 103 17.11 0.07 -11.70
CA LYS A 103 18.55 -0.17 -11.50
C LYS A 103 19.18 0.98 -10.71
N LYS A 104 18.83 2.23 -11.03
CA LYS A 104 19.34 3.37 -10.26
C LYS A 104 18.91 3.32 -8.79
N VAL A 105 17.64 3.06 -8.49
CA VAL A 105 17.12 3.02 -7.11
C VAL A 105 17.74 1.88 -6.30
N ILE A 106 17.74 0.64 -6.83
CA ILE A 106 18.29 -0.53 -6.13
C ILE A 106 19.80 -0.37 -5.86
N PHE A 107 20.56 0.17 -6.82
CA PHE A 107 21.99 0.40 -6.64
C PHE A 107 22.28 1.58 -5.72
N TYR A 108 21.50 2.67 -5.78
CA TYR A 108 21.69 3.83 -4.91
C TYR A 108 21.37 3.50 -3.44
N ASP A 109 20.30 2.74 -3.20
CA ASP A 109 19.96 2.30 -1.85
C ASP A 109 20.94 1.25 -1.34
N ASN A 110 21.38 0.26 -2.14
CA ASN A 110 22.43 -0.69 -1.70
C ASN A 110 23.75 0.01 -1.32
N CYS A 111 24.12 1.10 -2.00
CA CYS A 111 25.27 1.91 -1.63
C CYS A 111 25.07 2.68 -0.30
N ASN A 112 23.84 3.06 0.05
CA ASN A 112 23.54 3.76 1.30
C ASN A 112 23.34 2.81 2.50
N TRP A 113 22.71 1.64 2.31
CA TRP A 113 22.57 0.62 3.36
C TRP A 113 23.94 0.09 3.83
N ARG A 114 24.92 -0.03 2.92
CA ARG A 114 26.31 -0.40 3.27
C ARG A 114 27.08 0.70 4.00
N ARG A 115 26.61 1.95 4.00
CA ARG A 115 27.23 3.07 4.75
C ARG A 115 26.66 3.22 6.16
N LEU A 116 25.49 2.66 6.43
CA LEU A 116 24.83 2.69 7.76
C LEU A 116 25.07 1.41 8.58
N THR A 117 25.93 0.52 8.10
CA THR A 117 26.38 -0.72 8.78
C THR A 117 27.87 -0.68 9.12
N VAL A 118 28.35 0.48 9.59
CA VAL A 118 29.64 0.61 10.31
C VAL A 118 29.36 0.88 11.77
#